data_AF-A0A8T4MCN5-F1
#
_entry.id   AF-A0A8T4MCN5-F1
#
_cell.length_a   1.000
_cell.length_b   1.000
_cell.length_c   1.000
_cell.angle_alpha   90.00
_cell.angle_beta   90.00
_cell.angle_gamma   90.00
#
_symmetry.space_group_name_H-M   'P 1'
#
loop_
_entity.id
_entity.type
_entity.pdbx_description
1 polymer ?
#
loop_
_entity_poly.entity_id
_entity_poly.type
_entity_poly.pdbx_seq_one_letter_code
_entity_poly.pdbx_strand_id
1 'polypeptide(L)'
;MDKSPDELNRERIDALGSGNNRRYAELCNELGIEPEDSDLYESGMQEIRAGRERLAGTTANVPRYDLFVTDSGTRGIYPTRHGQTEAKIGLLREYFPERFGDRGVQPLNGQTPWGIDRTFRNIYVYAEKVVRENPRVSR
;
A
#
# COMPACT_ATOMS: atom_id res chain seq x y z
N MET A 1 -20.93 -3.79 -17.83
CA MET A 1 -21.15 -3.45 -19.25
C MET A 1 -19.77 -3.15 -19.80
N ASP A 2 -19.26 -4.01 -20.67
CA ASP A 2 -17.98 -3.77 -21.34
C ASP A 2 -18.18 -2.64 -22.34
N LYS A 3 -17.29 -1.65 -22.31
CA LYS A 3 -17.31 -0.52 -23.24
C LYS A 3 -17.00 -1.03 -24.64
N SER A 4 -17.63 -0.42 -25.64
CA SER A 4 -17.29 -0.69 -27.03
C SER A 4 -15.88 -0.15 -27.38
N PRO A 5 -15.19 -0.73 -28.38
CA PRO A 5 -13.90 -0.21 -28.83
C PRO A 5 -13.93 1.28 -29.21
N ASP A 6 -15.04 1.76 -29.78
CA ASP A 6 -15.22 3.16 -30.17
C ASP A 6 -15.36 4.10 -28.96
N GLU A 7 -15.91 3.61 -27.85
CA GLU A 7 -15.94 4.37 -26.58
C GLU A 7 -14.57 4.42 -25.93
N LEU A 8 -13.85 3.29 -25.90
CA LEU A 8 -12.48 3.22 -25.40
C LEU A 8 -11.55 4.13 -26.21
N ASN A 9 -11.71 4.19 -27.54
CA ASN A 9 -10.89 5.04 -28.39
C ASN A 9 -11.19 6.54 -28.19
N ARG A 10 -12.46 6.91 -27.94
CA ARG A 10 -12.81 8.29 -27.57
C ARG A 10 -12.17 8.68 -26.24
N GLU A 11 -12.27 7.82 -25.23
CA GLU A 11 -11.60 8.07 -23.94
C GLU A 11 -10.08 8.16 -24.06
N ARG A 12 -9.49 7.40 -24.99
CA ARG A 12 -8.06 7.42 -25.24
C ARG A 12 -7.63 8.77 -25.81
N ILE A 13 -8.38 9.31 -26.76
CA ILE A 13 -8.16 10.65 -27.33
C ILE A 13 -8.34 11.72 -26.25
N ASP A 14 -9.36 11.61 -25.40
CA ASP A 14 -9.57 12.53 -24.28
C ASP A 14 -8.42 12.45 -23.26
N ALA A 15 -7.92 11.25 -22.96
CA ALA A 15 -6.77 11.04 -22.08
C ALA A 15 -5.48 11.62 -22.65
N LEU A 16 -5.28 11.51 -23.97
CA LEU A 16 -4.19 12.16 -24.70
C LEU A 16 -4.30 13.69 -24.58
N GLY A 17 -5.46 14.27 -24.90
CA GLY A 17 -5.67 15.71 -24.86
C GLY A 17 -5.61 16.33 -23.46
N SER A 18 -5.91 15.55 -22.42
CA SER A 18 -5.87 15.99 -21.02
C SER A 18 -4.52 15.72 -20.31
N GLY A 19 -3.58 15.03 -20.96
CA GLY A 19 -2.32 14.64 -20.33
C GLY A 19 -2.50 13.62 -19.20
N ASN A 20 -3.49 12.73 -19.30
CA ASN A 20 -3.68 11.65 -18.34
C ASN A 20 -2.87 10.42 -18.76
N ASN A 21 -1.58 10.45 -18.45
CA ASN A 21 -0.57 9.49 -18.90
C ASN A 21 -0.98 8.05 -18.61
N ARG A 22 -1.40 7.78 -17.38
CA ARG A 22 -1.81 6.44 -16.96
C ARG A 22 -3.02 5.93 -17.75
N ARG A 23 -4.09 6.74 -17.85
CA ARG A 23 -5.32 6.30 -18.53
C ARG A 23 -5.08 6.12 -20.03
N TYR A 24 -4.27 6.99 -20.63
CA TYR A 24 -3.85 6.88 -22.02
C TYR A 24 -3.11 5.55 -22.27
N ALA A 25 -2.10 5.23 -21.46
CA ALA A 25 -1.34 3.99 -21.59
C ALA A 25 -2.18 2.72 -21.39
N GLU A 26 -3.11 2.73 -20.42
CA GLU A 26 -4.07 1.63 -20.22
C GLU A 26 -4.92 1.39 -21.48
N LEU A 27 -5.46 2.46 -22.07
CA LEU A 27 -6.34 2.37 -23.24
C LEU A 27 -5.59 1.99 -24.53
N CYS A 28 -4.35 2.46 -24.73
CA CYS A 28 -3.51 2.01 -25.85
C CYS A 28 -3.26 0.49 -25.78
N ASN A 29 -2.97 -0.04 -24.59
CA ASN A 29 -2.78 -1.48 -24.40
C ASN A 29 -4.09 -2.28 -24.58
N GLU A 30 -5.21 -1.76 -24.08
CA GLU A 30 -6.52 -2.40 -24.18
C GLU A 30 -7.01 -2.48 -25.64
N LEU A 31 -6.73 -1.45 -26.44
CA LEU A 31 -7.10 -1.38 -27.85
C LEU A 31 -6.06 -2.01 -28.80
N GLY A 32 -4.84 -2.29 -28.32
CA GLY A 32 -3.74 -2.77 -29.15
C GLY A 32 -3.25 -1.74 -30.17
N ILE A 33 -3.33 -0.45 -29.82
CA ILE A 33 -2.99 0.68 -30.70
C ILE A 33 -1.59 1.19 -30.39
N GLU A 34 -0.83 1.50 -31.43
CA GLU A 34 0.48 2.16 -31.32
C GLU A 34 0.30 3.60 -30.78
N PRO A 35 1.02 4.01 -29.72
CA PRO A 35 0.86 5.33 -29.13
C PRO A 35 1.29 6.45 -30.08
N GLU A 36 0.46 7.47 -30.22
CA GLU A 36 0.81 8.70 -30.93
C GLU A 36 1.82 9.56 -30.17
N ASP A 37 1.77 9.52 -28.83
CA ASP A 37 2.73 10.21 -27.96
C ASP A 37 3.48 9.17 -27.11
N SER A 38 4.71 8.88 -27.54
CA SER A 38 5.57 7.88 -26.89
C SER A 38 5.98 8.30 -25.48
N ASP A 39 6.26 9.59 -25.25
CA ASP A 39 6.70 10.08 -23.93
C ASP A 39 5.55 9.98 -22.91
N LEU A 40 4.34 10.36 -23.34
CA LEU A 40 3.13 10.25 -22.52
C LEU A 40 2.81 8.79 -22.17
N TYR A 41 2.91 7.90 -23.17
CA TYR A 41 2.70 6.47 -22.99
C TYR A 41 3.73 5.85 -22.03
N GLU A 42 5.03 6.13 -22.24
CA GLU A 42 6.10 5.60 -21.38
C GLU A 42 5.94 6.07 -19.93
N SER A 43 5.63 7.36 -19.73
CA SER A 43 5.32 7.92 -18.41
C SER A 43 4.15 7.18 -17.74
N GLY A 44 3.07 6.94 -18.48
CA GLY A 44 1.92 6.17 -17.99
C GLY A 44 2.28 4.73 -17.64
N MET A 45 3.10 4.07 -18.45
CA MET A 45 3.58 2.70 -18.19
C MET A 45 4.45 2.62 -16.93
N GLN A 46 5.28 3.64 -16.68
CA GLN A 46 6.05 3.73 -15.43
C GLN A 46 5.12 3.86 -14.21
N GLU A 47 4.07 4.69 -14.28
CA GLU A 47 3.08 4.80 -13.20
C GLU A 47 2.33 3.49 -12.94
N ILE A 48 1.91 2.80 -14.01
CA ILE A 48 1.26 1.50 -13.92
C ILE A 48 2.19 0.48 -13.25
N ARG A 49 3.46 0.45 -13.68
CA ARG A 49 4.47 -0.46 -13.12
C ARG A 49 4.73 -0.15 -11.64
N ALA A 50 4.94 1.11 -11.29
CA ALA A 50 5.13 1.54 -9.90
C ALA A 50 3.89 1.21 -9.04
N GLY A 51 2.68 1.33 -9.59
CA GLY A 51 1.44 0.90 -8.94
C GLY A 51 1.41 -0.61 -8.68
N ARG A 52 1.80 -1.43 -9.65
CA ARG A 52 1.88 -2.90 -9.51
C ARG A 52 2.95 -3.32 -8.52
N GLU A 53 4.13 -2.68 -8.54
CA GLU A 53 5.22 -2.96 -7.60
C GLU A 53 4.84 -2.59 -6.16
N ARG A 54 4.14 -1.45 -5.94
CA ARG A 54 3.57 -1.11 -4.63
C ARG A 54 2.53 -2.12 -4.17
N LEU A 55 1.65 -2.57 -5.07
CA LEU A 55 0.64 -3.59 -4.75
C LEU A 55 1.30 -4.91 -4.36
N ALA A 56 2.31 -5.35 -5.12
CA ALA A 56 3.09 -6.56 -4.86
C ALA A 56 3.86 -6.49 -3.54
N GLY A 57 4.48 -5.34 -3.23
CA GLY A 57 5.14 -5.11 -1.94
C GLY A 57 4.15 -5.07 -0.76
N THR A 58 2.91 -4.63 -1.01
CA THR A 58 1.85 -4.64 0.00
C THR A 58 1.32 -6.06 0.24
N THR A 59 1.07 -6.84 -0.82
CA THR A 59 0.61 -8.24 -0.71
C THR A 59 1.66 -9.16 -0.11
N ALA A 60 2.94 -8.98 -0.41
CA ALA A 60 4.02 -9.75 0.21
C ALA A 60 4.10 -9.56 1.75
N ASN A 61 3.64 -8.42 2.26
CA ASN A 61 3.62 -8.12 3.69
C ASN A 61 2.27 -8.42 4.36
N VAL A 62 1.24 -8.85 3.62
CA VAL A 62 -0.07 -9.22 4.18
C VAL A 62 0.05 -10.25 5.30
N PRO A 63 0.81 -11.36 5.17
CA PRO A 63 0.95 -12.34 6.26
C PRO A 63 1.55 -11.74 7.53
N ARG A 64 2.53 -10.83 7.38
CA ARG A 64 3.16 -10.13 8.51
C ARG A 64 2.18 -9.19 9.20
N TYR A 65 1.35 -8.47 8.44
CA TYR A 65 0.30 -7.61 8.98
C TYR A 65 -0.79 -8.42 9.70
N ASP A 66 -1.16 -9.57 9.15
CA ASP A 66 -2.15 -10.48 9.74
C ASP A 66 -1.67 -11.05 11.08
N LEU A 67 -0.42 -11.55 11.11
CA LEU A 67 0.20 -12.00 12.36
C LEU A 67 0.31 -10.87 13.38
N PHE A 68 0.73 -9.67 12.97
CA PHE A 68 0.82 -8.52 13.86
C PHE A 68 -0.54 -8.16 14.50
N VAL A 69 -1.62 -8.11 13.72
CA VAL A 69 -2.97 -7.82 14.23
C VAL A 69 -3.45 -8.95 15.15
N THR A 70 -3.24 -10.20 14.76
CA THR A 70 -3.67 -11.39 15.52
C THR A 70 -2.93 -11.49 16.86
N ASP A 71 -1.61 -11.34 16.87
CA ASP A 71 -0.80 -11.39 18.09
C ASP A 71 -1.08 -10.21 19.01
N SER A 72 -1.27 -9.01 18.45
CA SER A 72 -1.69 -7.82 19.21
C SER A 72 -3.00 -8.09 19.96
N GLY A 73 -4.00 -8.66 19.28
CA GLY A 73 -5.27 -9.06 19.89
C GLY A 73 -5.11 -10.14 20.95
N THR A 74 -4.36 -11.19 20.66
CA THR A 74 -4.13 -12.34 21.57
C THR A 74 -3.40 -11.91 22.84
N ARG A 75 -2.42 -11.01 22.73
CA ARG A 75 -1.64 -10.46 23.85
C ARG A 75 -2.37 -9.31 24.57
N GLY A 76 -3.56 -8.92 24.12
CA GLY A 76 -4.35 -7.85 24.72
C GLY A 76 -3.74 -6.46 24.58
N ILE A 77 -2.88 -6.27 23.59
CA ILE A 77 -2.22 -5.00 23.26
C ILE A 77 -3.09 -4.31 22.21
N TYR A 78 -3.66 -3.15 22.53
CA TYR A 78 -4.63 -2.50 21.64
C TYR A 78 -4.25 -1.05 21.34
N PRO A 79 -4.57 -0.55 20.14
CA PRO A 79 -4.28 0.83 19.78
C PRO A 79 -4.99 1.85 20.68
N THR A 80 -6.13 1.49 21.27
CA THR A 80 -6.94 2.35 22.16
C THR A 80 -6.53 2.31 23.62
N ARG A 81 -5.69 1.35 24.04
CA ARG A 81 -5.25 1.23 25.43
C ARG A 81 -3.97 2.03 25.65
N HIS A 82 -4.06 3.07 26.46
CA HIS A 82 -2.90 3.85 26.89
C HIS A 82 -2.10 3.10 27.97
N GLY A 83 -0.80 3.39 28.08
CA GLY A 83 0.07 2.79 29.10
C GLY A 83 0.67 1.43 28.74
N GLN A 84 0.44 0.92 27.53
CA GLN A 84 1.07 -0.31 27.00
C GLN A 84 2.32 0.01 26.15
N THR A 85 3.03 1.09 26.44
CA THR A 85 4.10 1.63 25.60
C THR A 85 5.19 0.60 25.29
N GLU A 86 5.75 -0.08 26.29
CA GLU A 86 6.80 -1.09 26.07
C GLU A 86 6.29 -2.30 25.26
N ALA A 87 5.06 -2.74 25.53
CA ALA A 87 4.46 -3.85 24.79
C ALA A 87 4.22 -3.50 23.32
N LYS A 88 3.81 -2.25 23.04
CA LYS A 88 3.67 -1.71 21.69
C LYS A 88 5.01 -1.58 20.98
N ILE A 89 6.05 -1.12 21.66
CA ILE A 89 7.42 -1.08 21.12
C ILE A 89 7.88 -2.50 20.75
N GLY A 90 7.67 -3.47 21.64
CA GLY A 90 8.01 -4.87 21.43
C GLY A 90 7.39 -5.41 20.13
N LEU A 91 6.07 -5.27 19.98
CA LEU A 91 5.37 -5.70 18.75
C LEU A 91 5.86 -4.97 17.49
N LEU A 92 6.08 -3.65 17.56
CA LEU A 92 6.57 -2.90 16.40
C LEU A 92 7.96 -3.37 15.96
N ARG A 93 8.84 -3.69 16.91
CA ARG A 93 10.18 -4.23 16.64
C ARG A 93 10.15 -5.67 16.14
N GLU A 94 9.28 -6.49 16.71
CA GLU A 94 9.13 -7.91 16.35
C GLU A 94 8.66 -8.05 14.90
N TYR A 95 7.64 -7.28 14.51
CA TYR A 95 7.02 -7.41 13.19
C TYR A 95 7.60 -6.48 12.13
N PHE A 96 8.16 -5.32 12.50
CA PHE A 96 8.74 -4.38 11.54
C PHE A 96 10.15 -3.94 11.96
N PRO A 97 11.09 -4.90 12.15
CA PRO A 97 12.44 -4.62 12.63
C PRO A 97 13.22 -3.69 11.70
N GLU A 98 12.99 -3.77 10.38
CA GLU A 98 13.62 -2.89 9.39
C GLU A 98 13.26 -1.42 9.60
N ARG A 99 12.10 -1.14 10.20
CA ARG A 99 11.62 0.20 10.43
C ARG A 99 11.85 0.64 11.87
N PHE A 100 11.50 -0.19 12.85
CA PHE A 100 11.44 0.21 14.26
C PHE A 100 12.49 -0.44 15.16
N GLY A 101 13.28 -1.38 14.63
CA GLY A 101 14.42 -1.97 15.33
C GLY A 101 15.47 -0.92 15.70
N ASP A 102 16.44 -1.31 16.52
CA ASP A 102 17.46 -0.37 17.01
C ASP A 102 18.33 0.23 15.88
N ARG A 103 18.43 -0.47 14.75
CA ARG A 103 19.07 -0.01 13.51
C ARG A 103 18.06 0.25 12.38
N GLY A 104 16.78 0.32 12.70
CA GLY A 104 15.73 0.56 11.73
C GLY A 104 15.76 2.00 11.21
N VAL A 105 15.03 2.27 10.14
CA VAL A 105 14.93 3.61 9.53
C VAL A 105 14.33 4.64 10.50
N GLN A 106 13.50 4.19 11.43
CA GLN A 106 12.82 5.00 12.43
C GLN A 106 12.87 4.31 13.80
N PRO A 107 14.03 4.29 14.47
CA PRO A 107 14.16 3.67 15.79
C PRO A 107 13.18 4.32 16.78
N LEU A 108 12.59 3.51 17.64
CA LEU A 108 11.64 3.99 18.66
C LEU A 108 12.32 4.53 19.94
N ASN A 109 13.65 4.43 20.01
CA ASN A 109 14.44 4.88 21.15
C ASN A 109 14.29 6.39 21.34
N GLY A 110 13.86 6.81 22.54
CA GLY A 110 13.68 8.23 22.87
C GLY A 110 12.35 8.85 22.41
N GLN A 111 11.44 8.08 21.80
CA GLN A 111 10.09 8.57 21.56
C GLN A 111 9.28 8.66 22.86
N THR A 112 8.40 9.66 22.93
CA THR A 112 7.47 9.78 24.06
C THR A 112 6.41 8.66 24.00
N PRO A 113 5.82 8.27 25.16
CA PRO A 113 4.72 7.30 25.19
C PRO A 113 3.58 7.62 24.22
N TRP A 114 3.25 8.92 24.07
CA TRP A 114 2.24 9.37 23.12
C TRP A 114 2.65 9.17 21.66
N GLY A 115 3.93 9.43 21.33
CA GLY A 115 4.48 9.17 19.99
C GLY A 115 4.43 7.69 19.61
N ILE A 116 4.73 6.82 20.57
CA ILE A 116 4.61 5.37 20.41
C ILE A 116 3.15 4.96 20.21
N ASP A 117 2.23 5.45 21.04
CA ASP A 117 0.80 5.15 20.93
C ASP A 117 0.25 5.56 19.55
N ARG A 118 0.62 6.74 19.06
CA ARG A 118 0.23 7.22 17.73
C ARG A 118 0.82 6.36 16.62
N THR A 119 2.10 6.03 16.71
CA THR A 119 2.80 5.19 15.72
C THR A 119 2.16 3.81 15.65
N PHE A 120 1.98 3.16 16.81
CA PHE A 120 1.34 1.86 16.91
C PHE A 120 -0.06 1.87 16.31
N ARG A 121 -0.90 2.86 16.67
CA ARG A 121 -2.26 3.00 16.14
C ARG A 121 -2.27 3.11 14.62
N ASN A 122 -1.38 3.92 14.05
CA ASN A 122 -1.33 4.10 12.60
C ASN A 122 -0.95 2.80 11.87
N ILE A 123 0.04 2.07 12.39
CA ILE A 123 0.46 0.78 11.83
C ILE A 123 -0.66 -0.25 11.96
N TYR A 124 -1.32 -0.31 13.12
CA TYR A 124 -2.44 -1.23 13.37
C TYR A 124 -3.62 -1.00 12.43
N VAL A 125 -4.09 0.24 12.29
CA VAL A 125 -5.21 0.56 11.38
C VAL A 125 -4.85 0.26 9.92
N TYR A 126 -3.60 0.52 9.53
CA TYR A 126 -3.12 0.18 8.19
C TYR A 126 -3.06 -1.34 7.98
N ALA A 127 -2.53 -2.09 8.94
CA ALA A 127 -2.45 -3.55 8.91
C ALA A 127 -3.84 -4.19 8.77
N GLU A 128 -4.81 -3.76 9.59
CA GLU A 128 -6.20 -4.23 9.49
C GLU A 128 -6.81 -3.95 8.11
N LYS A 129 -6.57 -2.76 7.57
CA LYS A 129 -7.03 -2.40 6.22
C LYS A 129 -6.44 -3.34 5.16
N VAL A 130 -5.13 -3.55 5.20
CA VAL A 130 -4.41 -4.40 4.24
C VAL A 130 -4.89 -5.85 4.31
N VAL A 131 -5.05 -6.41 5.51
CA VAL A 131 -5.57 -7.77 5.72
C VAL A 131 -7.01 -7.90 5.18
N ARG A 132 -7.88 -6.95 5.52
CA ARG A 132 -9.28 -6.93 5.05
C ARG A 132 -9.39 -6.84 3.54
N GLU A 133 -8.51 -6.09 2.88
CA GLU A 133 -8.47 -5.93 1.42
C GLU A 133 -7.84 -7.13 0.71
N ASN A 134 -7.15 -8.03 1.42
CA ASN A 134 -6.41 -9.17 0.85
C ASN A 134 -6.72 -10.53 1.53
N PRO A 135 -7.98 -10.95 1.66
CA PRO A 135 -8.38 -12.11 2.47
C PRO A 135 -7.90 -13.48 1.96
N ARG A 136 -7.39 -13.54 0.71
CA ARG A 136 -6.87 -14.78 0.11
C ARG A 136 -5.40 -15.06 0.46
N VAL A 137 -4.68 -14.06 0.98
CA VAL A 137 -3.25 -14.18 1.33
C VAL A 137 -3.06 -14.45 2.84
N SER A 138 -4.06 -14.11 3.66
CA SER A 138 -4.07 -14.29 5.12
C SER A 138 -4.65 -15.64 5.60
N ARG A 139 -4.61 -16.71 4.79
CA ARG A 139 -5.16 -18.03 5.17
C ARG A 139 -4.14 -19.14 5.04
#